data_AF-A0AAD9RXT7-F1
#
_entry.id   AF-A0AAD9RXT7-F1
#
_cell.length_a   1.000
_cell.length_b   1.000
_cell.length_c   1.000
_cell.angle_alpha   90.00
_cell.angle_beta   90.00
_cell.angle_gamma   90.00
#
_symmetry.space_group_name_H-M   'P 1'
#
loop_
_entity.id
_entity.type
_entity.pdbx_description
1 polymer ?
#
loop_
_entity_poly.entity_id
_entity_poly.type
_entity_poly.pdbx_seq_one_letter_code
_entity_poly.pdbx_strand_id
1 'polypeptide(L)'
;MHLAYVSGHDEEDPHEAVREKCGKEVGFTEDDLQLGKDNPEHYKCYLYCFLKELNIMDAFGNFYPQTAVNAINEDLRDASRPGVFKCYERTEGENELCEHAYDVIKCFAEDSPEIYQLLGIFSKPSRQQQQQQKQQKQQ
;
A
#
# COMPACT_ATOMS: atom_id res chain seq x y z
N MET A 1 27.55 31.95 -16.57
CA MET A 1 27.54 30.56 -17.08
C MET A 1 27.78 29.66 -15.89
N HIS A 2 26.74 28.97 -15.42
CA HIS A 2 26.72 27.72 -14.62
C HIS A 2 25.24 27.44 -14.33
N LEU A 3 24.54 26.89 -15.33
CA LEU A 3 23.26 26.23 -15.11
C LEU A 3 23.61 24.85 -14.56
N ALA A 4 23.37 24.63 -13.27
CA ALA A 4 23.40 23.29 -12.70
C ALA A 4 22.17 22.55 -13.22
N TYR A 5 22.38 21.82 -14.31
CA TYR A 5 21.48 20.81 -14.81
C TYR A 5 21.50 19.65 -13.81
N VAL A 6 20.54 19.60 -12.88
CA VAL A 6 20.34 18.41 -12.04
C VAL A 6 19.48 17.44 -12.85
N SER A 7 20.19 16.51 -13.47
CA SER A 7 19.72 15.32 -14.13
C SER A 7 18.97 14.38 -13.19
N GLY A 8 17.81 13.88 -13.63
CA GLY A 8 17.24 12.61 -13.17
C GLY A 8 15.96 12.73 -12.34
N HIS A 9 14.80 12.57 -13.00
CA HIS A 9 13.55 12.17 -12.35
C HIS A 9 13.70 10.74 -11.82
N ASP A 10 14.35 10.60 -10.66
CA ASP A 10 14.35 9.35 -9.93
C ASP A 10 12.91 9.00 -9.55
N GLU A 11 12.62 7.74 -9.75
CA GLU A 11 11.36 7.06 -9.59
C GLU A 11 10.95 7.08 -8.12
N GLU A 12 10.35 8.19 -7.68
CA GLU A 12 10.00 8.46 -6.28
C GLU A 12 8.97 7.42 -5.80
N ASP A 13 9.34 6.65 -4.79
CA ASP A 13 8.47 5.68 -4.16
C ASP A 13 7.56 6.42 -3.17
N PRO A 14 6.27 6.60 -3.49
CA PRO A 14 5.39 7.47 -2.70
C PRO A 14 5.14 6.93 -1.28
N HIS A 15 5.46 5.66 -1.02
CA HIS A 15 5.19 5.01 0.26
C HIS A 15 6.47 4.75 1.08
N GLU A 16 7.65 5.17 0.62
CA GLU A 16 8.91 4.99 1.35
C GLU A 16 8.88 5.58 2.76
N ALA A 17 8.49 6.86 2.86
CA ALA A 17 8.39 7.54 4.15
C ALA A 17 7.36 6.88 5.09
N VAL A 18 6.27 6.32 4.55
CA VAL A 18 5.26 5.60 5.32
C VAL A 18 5.83 4.29 5.86
N ARG A 19 6.54 3.52 5.03
CA ARG A 19 7.19 2.28 5.47
C ARG A 19 8.21 2.53 6.56
N GLU A 20 9.05 3.56 6.42
CA GLU A 20 10.05 3.94 7.41
C GLU A 20 9.40 4.33 8.75
N LYS A 21 8.38 5.21 8.69
CA LYS A 21 7.65 5.65 9.89
C LYS A 21 6.99 4.48 10.62
N CYS A 22 6.23 3.67 9.90
CA CYS A 22 5.50 2.56 10.50
C CYS A 22 6.42 1.43 10.97
N GLY A 23 7.54 1.18 10.28
CA GLY A 23 8.56 0.26 10.75
C GLY A 23 9.10 0.69 12.11
N LYS A 24 9.49 1.97 12.25
CA LYS A 24 9.98 2.52 13.53
C LYS A 24 8.93 2.46 14.64
N GLU A 25 7.65 2.71 14.34
CA GLU A 25 6.56 2.68 15.33
C GLU A 25 6.42 1.32 16.01
N VAL A 26 6.63 0.23 15.25
CA VAL A 26 6.53 -1.14 15.78
C VAL A 26 7.88 -1.80 16.06
N GLY A 27 8.99 -1.06 15.89
CA GLY A 27 10.35 -1.54 16.16
C GLY A 27 10.97 -2.42 15.07
N PHE A 28 10.47 -2.36 13.84
CA PHE A 28 11.06 -3.05 12.68
C PHE A 28 12.12 -2.21 11.99
N THR A 29 13.20 -2.88 11.59
CA THR A 29 14.21 -2.36 10.66
C THR A 29 13.77 -2.55 9.21
N GLU A 30 14.50 -1.95 8.26
CA GLU A 30 14.25 -2.19 6.83
C GLU A 30 14.42 -3.67 6.46
N ASP A 31 15.42 -4.35 7.03
CA ASP A 31 15.65 -5.78 6.82
C ASP A 31 14.50 -6.63 7.37
N ASP A 32 13.94 -6.24 8.52
CA ASP A 32 12.75 -6.91 9.07
C ASP A 32 11.56 -6.76 8.11
N LEU A 33 11.34 -5.58 7.52
CA LEU A 33 10.22 -5.37 6.59
C LEU A 33 10.34 -6.20 5.32
N GLN A 34 11.55 -6.51 4.85
CA GLN A 34 11.74 -7.38 3.68
C GLN A 34 11.21 -8.79 3.91
N LEU A 35 11.27 -9.30 5.14
CA LEU A 35 10.74 -10.61 5.54
C LEU A 35 9.21 -10.64 5.60
N GLY A 36 8.57 -9.47 5.67
CA GLY A 36 7.11 -9.34 5.77
C GLY A 36 6.35 -9.81 4.53
N LYS A 37 7.01 -9.88 3.36
CA LYS A 37 6.41 -10.45 2.15
C LYS A 37 6.02 -11.91 2.31
N ASP A 38 6.88 -12.68 2.97
CA ASP A 38 6.68 -14.12 3.13
C ASP A 38 5.84 -14.44 4.37
N ASN A 39 5.84 -13.55 5.37
CA ASN A 39 5.17 -13.77 6.66
C ASN A 39 4.32 -12.56 7.10
N PRO A 40 3.35 -12.07 6.29
CA PRO A 40 2.62 -10.82 6.57
C PRO A 40 1.82 -10.85 7.89
N GLU A 41 1.47 -12.03 8.38
CA GLU A 41 0.80 -12.25 9.67
C GLU A 41 1.62 -11.85 10.90
N HIS A 42 2.94 -11.73 10.80
CA HIS A 42 3.78 -11.20 11.89
C HIS A 42 3.84 -9.67 11.89
N TYR A 43 3.29 -9.02 10.87
CA TYR A 43 3.40 -7.58 10.63
C TYR A 43 2.05 -6.85 10.77
N LYS A 44 1.07 -7.46 11.43
CA LYS A 44 -0.33 -6.95 11.49
C LYS A 44 -0.42 -5.48 11.93
N CYS A 45 0.30 -5.09 12.99
CA CYS A 45 0.27 -3.71 13.46
C CYS A 45 1.05 -2.74 12.58
N TYR A 46 2.08 -3.23 11.88
CA TYR A 46 2.72 -2.47 10.81
C TYR A 46 1.74 -2.21 9.65
N LEU A 47 0.99 -3.22 9.24
CA LEU A 47 -0.04 -3.10 8.20
C LEU A 47 -1.13 -2.09 8.60
N TYR A 48 -1.56 -2.14 9.86
CA TYR A 48 -2.50 -1.14 10.40
C TYR A 48 -1.94 0.28 10.31
N CYS A 49 -0.72 0.50 10.80
CA CYS A 49 -0.07 1.81 10.67
C CYS A 49 0.01 2.25 9.21
N PHE A 50 0.43 1.36 8.31
CA PHE A 50 0.58 1.66 6.89
C PHE A 50 -0.75 2.10 6.26
N LEU A 51 -1.84 1.34 6.47
CA LEU A 51 -3.17 1.69 5.96
C LEU A 51 -3.71 2.98 6.57
N LYS A 52 -3.43 3.23 7.85
CA LYS A 52 -3.82 4.45 8.57
C LYS A 52 -3.14 5.69 7.99
N GLU A 53 -1.83 5.61 7.73
CA GLU A 53 -1.08 6.72 7.13
C GLU A 53 -1.53 7.06 5.70
N LEU A 54 -2.05 6.06 4.97
CA LEU A 54 -2.65 6.28 3.66
C LEU A 54 -4.13 6.72 3.72
N ASN A 55 -4.71 6.88 4.91
CA ASN A 55 -6.14 7.14 5.16
C ASN A 55 -7.08 6.08 4.55
N ILE A 56 -6.53 4.89 4.24
CA ILE A 56 -7.33 3.73 3.81
C ILE A 56 -8.04 3.13 5.02
N MET A 57 -7.46 3.26 6.21
CA MET A 57 -8.09 2.90 7.47
C MET A 57 -8.03 4.10 8.44
N ASP A 58 -8.97 4.25 9.37
CA ASP A 58 -8.85 5.26 10.44
C ASP A 58 -8.28 4.68 11.75
N ALA A 59 -8.19 5.56 12.76
CA ALA A 59 -7.73 5.24 14.10
C ALA A 59 -8.63 4.24 14.87
N PHE A 60 -9.86 4.00 14.40
CA PHE A 60 -10.81 3.04 14.96
C PHE A 60 -10.84 1.73 14.18
N GLY A 61 -10.00 1.60 13.14
CA GLY A 61 -9.93 0.41 12.31
C GLY A 61 -11.00 0.36 11.22
N ASN A 62 -11.74 1.44 10.96
CA ASN A 62 -12.71 1.45 9.86
C ASN A 62 -11.96 1.51 8.53
N PHE A 63 -12.22 0.54 7.64
CA PHE A 63 -11.67 0.50 6.30
C PHE A 63 -12.52 1.35 5.33
N TYR A 64 -11.89 2.25 4.59
CA TYR A 64 -12.50 3.12 3.59
C TYR A 64 -12.21 2.62 2.16
N PRO A 65 -13.08 1.79 1.56
CA PRO A 65 -12.84 1.21 0.25
C PRO A 65 -12.71 2.26 -0.85
N GLN A 66 -13.46 3.36 -0.78
CA GLN A 66 -13.35 4.43 -1.78
C GLN A 66 -11.97 5.12 -1.76
N THR A 67 -11.37 5.29 -0.58
CA THR A 67 -10.01 5.85 -0.46
C THR A 67 -8.99 4.89 -1.06
N ALA A 68 -9.10 3.59 -0.80
CA ALA A 68 -8.25 2.57 -1.41
C ALA A 68 -8.36 2.55 -2.94
N VAL A 69 -9.58 2.66 -3.49
CA VAL A 69 -9.77 2.79 -4.95
C VAL A 69 -9.12 4.07 -5.46
N ASN A 70 -9.27 5.21 -4.77
CA ASN A 70 -8.73 6.49 -5.22
C ASN A 70 -7.19 6.54 -5.21
N ALA A 71 -6.54 5.70 -4.38
CA ALA A 71 -5.09 5.55 -4.37
C ALA A 71 -4.53 4.90 -5.64
N ILE A 72 -5.39 4.25 -6.44
CA ILE A 72 -5.05 3.62 -7.71
C ILE A 72 -5.08 4.68 -8.82
N ASN A 73 -4.23 4.49 -9.85
CA ASN A 73 -4.27 5.29 -11.07
C ASN A 73 -5.66 5.26 -11.71
N GLU A 74 -6.10 6.40 -12.26
CA GLU A 74 -7.49 6.62 -12.72
C GLU A 74 -7.97 5.53 -13.67
N ASP A 75 -7.13 5.14 -14.64
CA ASP A 75 -7.43 4.12 -15.65
C ASP A 75 -7.71 2.72 -15.07
N LEU A 76 -7.19 2.44 -13.88
CA LEU A 76 -7.32 1.14 -13.21
C LEU A 76 -8.35 1.18 -12.07
N ARG A 77 -8.88 2.35 -11.70
CA ARG A 77 -9.83 2.48 -10.58
C ARG A 77 -11.08 1.67 -10.81
N ASP A 78 -11.68 1.76 -11.99
CA ASP A 78 -12.93 1.07 -12.30
C ASP A 78 -12.74 -0.45 -12.37
N ALA A 79 -11.60 -0.89 -12.91
CA ALA A 79 -11.25 -2.31 -12.95
C ALA A 79 -10.99 -2.90 -11.56
N SER A 80 -10.37 -2.11 -10.67
CA SER A 80 -9.98 -2.57 -9.33
C SER A 80 -11.10 -2.42 -8.29
N ARG A 81 -12.06 -1.51 -8.52
CA ARG A 81 -13.16 -1.20 -7.61
C ARG A 81 -13.94 -2.44 -7.12
N PRO A 82 -14.36 -3.39 -7.99
CA PRO A 82 -15.09 -4.57 -7.51
C PRO A 82 -14.32 -5.39 -6.49
N GLY A 83 -13.00 -5.57 -6.70
CA GLY A 83 -12.16 -6.32 -5.77
C GLY A 83 -11.98 -5.62 -4.41
N VAL A 84 -11.79 -4.30 -4.42
CA VAL A 84 -11.71 -3.51 -3.17
C VAL A 84 -12.98 -3.60 -2.35
N PHE A 85 -14.13 -3.41 -2.99
CA PHE A 85 -15.42 -3.45 -2.29
C PHE A 85 -15.77 -4.86 -1.82
N LYS A 86 -15.38 -5.90 -2.56
CA LYS A 86 -15.45 -7.29 -2.07
C LYS A 86 -14.64 -7.48 -0.79
N CYS A 87 -13.44 -6.90 -0.71
CA CYS A 87 -12.65 -6.96 0.52
C CYS A 87 -13.30 -6.21 1.68
N TYR A 88 -13.91 -5.06 1.42
CA TYR A 88 -14.65 -4.33 2.44
C TYR A 88 -15.79 -5.16 3.04
N GLU A 89 -16.60 -5.80 2.19
CA GLU A 89 -17.69 -6.68 2.63
C GLU A 89 -17.17 -7.91 3.39
N ARG A 90 -16.03 -8.48 2.98
CA ARG A 90 -15.46 -9.69 3.58
C ARG A 90 -14.86 -9.44 4.96
N THR A 91 -14.29 -8.25 5.18
CA THR A 91 -13.59 -7.93 6.43
C THR A 91 -14.42 -7.08 7.38
N GLU A 92 -15.68 -6.78 7.01
CA GLU A 92 -16.62 -6.07 7.88
C GLU A 92 -16.88 -6.86 9.17
N GLY A 93 -16.75 -6.21 10.33
CA GLY A 93 -16.97 -6.82 11.63
C GLY A 93 -16.15 -6.19 12.74
N GLU A 94 -16.40 -6.63 13.97
CA GLU A 94 -15.61 -6.23 15.14
C GLU A 94 -14.34 -7.10 15.23
N ASN A 95 -13.23 -6.54 14.74
CA ASN A 95 -11.90 -7.13 14.85
C ASN A 95 -10.96 -6.15 15.56
N GLU A 96 -9.94 -6.69 16.24
CA GLU A 96 -8.83 -5.88 16.75
C GLU A 96 -8.13 -5.14 15.60
N LEU A 97 -7.68 -3.90 15.83
CA LEU A 97 -7.21 -2.99 14.77
C LEU A 97 -6.16 -3.59 13.84
N CYS A 98 -5.15 -4.24 14.43
CA CYS A 98 -4.07 -4.87 13.68
C CYS A 98 -4.57 -6.10 12.91
N GLU A 99 -5.48 -6.88 13.50
CA GLU A 99 -6.06 -8.07 12.86
C GLU A 99 -6.89 -7.66 11.64
N HIS A 100 -7.73 -6.65 11.78
CA HIS A 100 -8.55 -6.15 10.68
C HIS A 100 -7.68 -5.65 9.52
N ALA A 101 -6.60 -4.91 9.81
CA ALA A 101 -5.67 -4.47 8.78
C ALA A 101 -5.01 -5.66 8.05
N TYR A 102 -4.62 -6.70 8.78
CA TYR A 102 -4.09 -7.93 8.18
C TYR A 102 -5.13 -8.60 7.28
N ASP A 103 -6.38 -8.73 7.72
CA ASP A 103 -7.45 -9.33 6.92
C ASP A 103 -7.72 -8.56 5.62
N VAL A 104 -7.72 -7.22 5.68
CA VAL A 104 -7.86 -6.36 4.48
C VAL A 104 -6.70 -6.60 3.51
N ILE A 105 -5.46 -6.61 4.00
CA ILE A 105 -4.28 -6.82 3.15
C ILE A 105 -4.25 -8.24 2.57
N LYS A 106 -4.62 -9.24 3.36
CA LYS A 106 -4.77 -10.62 2.89
C LYS A 106 -5.82 -10.71 1.79
N CYS A 107 -6.96 -10.04 1.96
CA CYS A 107 -7.95 -9.98 0.92
C CYS A 107 -7.43 -9.27 -0.34
N PHE A 108 -6.70 -8.16 -0.24
CA PHE A 108 -6.08 -7.54 -1.42
C PHE A 108 -5.11 -8.48 -2.13
N ALA A 109 -4.31 -9.26 -1.40
CA ALA A 109 -3.42 -10.24 -2.02
C ALA A 109 -4.18 -11.33 -2.80
N GLU A 110 -5.38 -11.71 -2.34
CA GLU A 110 -6.22 -12.76 -2.93
C GLU A 110 -7.14 -12.25 -4.06
N ASP A 111 -7.80 -11.12 -3.85
CA ASP A 111 -8.94 -10.62 -4.65
C ASP A 111 -8.64 -9.29 -5.38
N SER A 112 -7.51 -8.64 -5.10
CA SER A 112 -7.08 -7.39 -5.75
C SER A 112 -5.55 -7.27 -5.85
N PRO A 113 -4.87 -8.25 -6.48
CA PRO A 113 -3.41 -8.33 -6.49
C PRO A 113 -2.73 -7.10 -7.10
N GLU A 114 -3.41 -6.39 -8.00
CA GLU A 114 -2.95 -5.12 -8.57
C GLU A 114 -2.74 -4.09 -7.46
N ILE A 115 -3.70 -3.95 -6.55
CA ILE A 115 -3.64 -3.01 -5.42
C ILE A 115 -2.56 -3.42 -4.45
N TYR A 116 -2.52 -4.70 -4.09
CA TYR A 116 -1.51 -5.24 -3.19
C TYR A 116 -0.09 -4.91 -3.69
N GLN A 117 0.15 -5.08 -4.99
CA GLN A 117 1.43 -4.74 -5.62
C GLN A 117 1.69 -3.24 -5.70
N LEU A 118 0.66 -2.43 -6.05
CA LEU A 118 0.76 -0.97 -6.13
C LEU A 118 1.09 -0.34 -4.78
N LEU A 119 0.51 -0.85 -3.70
CA LEU A 119 0.77 -0.35 -2.36
C LEU A 119 2.23 -0.51 -1.94
N GLY A 120 2.97 -1.50 -2.49
CA GLY A 120 4.39 -1.65 -2.20
C GLY A 120 4.66 -1.74 -0.70
N ILE A 121 3.81 -2.49 0.01
CA ILE A 121 3.67 -2.46 1.48
C ILE A 121 5.01 -2.77 2.16
N PHE A 122 5.72 -3.79 1.71
CA PHE A 122 6.97 -4.24 2.34
C PHE A 122 8.24 -3.81 1.60
N SER A 123 8.10 -3.31 0.37
CA SER A 123 9.23 -2.85 -0.42
C SER A 123 8.76 -1.99 -1.58
N LYS A 124 9.68 -1.17 -2.10
CA LYS A 124 9.50 -0.48 -3.37
C LYS A 124 8.96 -1.44 -4.46
N PRO A 125 7.90 -1.06 -5.21
CA PRO A 125 7.47 -1.83 -6.38
C PRO A 125 8.63 -2.00 -7.38
N SER A 126 8.66 -3.07 -8.16
CA SER A 126 9.73 -3.27 -9.15
C SER A 126 9.73 -2.18 -10.23
N ARG A 127 10.88 -1.94 -10.89
CA ARG A 127 10.97 -0.98 -12.01
C ARG A 127 9.96 -1.27 -13.13
N GLN A 128 9.62 -2.53 -13.38
CA GLN A 128 8.60 -2.90 -14.37
C GLN A 128 7.20 -2.44 -13.94
N GLN A 129 6.87 -2.58 -12.66
CA GLN A 129 5.60 -2.09 -12.10
C GLN A 129 5.56 -0.55 -12.06
N GLN A 130 6.69 0.11 -11.79
CA GLN A 130 6.79 1.58 -11.85
C GLN A 130 6.73 2.12 -13.28
N GLN A 131 7.30 1.42 -14.26
CA GLN A 131 7.21 1.78 -15.67
C GLN A 131 5.79 1.64 -16.20
N GLN A 132 5.03 0.61 -15.78
CA GLN A 132 3.61 0.50 -16.09
C GLN A 132 2.82 1.69 -15.52
N GLN A 133 3.10 2.10 -14.28
CA GLN A 133 2.48 3.28 -13.66
C GLN A 133 2.88 4.59 -14.38
N LYS A 134 4.12 4.73 -14.86
CA LYS A 134 4.62 5.93 -15.54
C LYS A 134 4.13 6.05 -16.99
N GLN A 135 4.09 4.96 -17.74
CA GLN A 135 3.58 4.94 -19.11
C GLN A 135 2.08 5.28 -19.17
N GLN A 136 1.37 5.05 -18.08
CA GLN A 136 -0.06 5.37 -17.93
C GLN A 136 -0.31 6.78 -17.37
N LYS A 137 0.67 7.40 -16.68
CA LYS A 137 0.58 8.82 -16.24
C LYS A 137 0.89 9.85 -17.35
N GLN A 138 1.30 9.40 -18.54
CA GLN A 138 1.70 10.26 -19.67
C GLN A 138 0.71 10.24 -20.86
N GLN A 139 -0.43 9.56 -20.70
CA GLN A 139 -1.57 9.61 -21.63
C GLN A 139 -2.71 10.42 -20.99
#